data_AF-A0A936DIW7-F1
#
_entry.id   AF-A0A936DIW7-F1
#
_cell.length_a   1.000
_cell.length_b   1.000
_cell.length_c   1.000
_cell.angle_alpha   90.00
_cell.angle_beta   90.00
_cell.angle_gamma   90.00
#
_symmetry.space_group_name_H-M   'P 1'
#
loop_
_entity.id
_entity.type
_entity.pdbx_description
1 polymer ?
#
loop_
_entity_poly.entity_id
_entity_poly.type
_entity_poly.pdbx_seq_one_letter_code
_entity_poly.pdbx_strand_id
1 'polypeptide(L)'
;MDPKRYKLLVFILCVSIISSCILFFSKSGIVAYFLPDARATSYLHFDDTDTWNDGSLGINTKAILSSRFKNLTHLKTMVSIQYEQDYSKLDSNAYRQSIVHLKYPNNAVTVQRTMISGISQNKILELRNADYFTRSCFAFSNSYIIRQRKELEVSYILARRKPVMFGPGDKSFYDLALVSCQHINTPELAFQNVRDSSEKGYINTFNHVTAQAIITSFFSEDLGDLIGDLHERQNMPEITSGRFTEKQLNDSINSPEDNYVDIINNEIGQKIGLRLRHKYKLNETTKCNEVLLASYLNDIQSYYMWAFEMGMDPYRPTDDIIIKFSNKINTLMKSL
;
A
#
# COMPACT_ATOMS: atom_id res chain seq x y z
N MET A 1 27.69 17.80 24.04
CA MET A 1 27.44 17.71 22.58
C MET A 1 26.28 16.75 22.36
N ASP A 2 25.25 17.17 21.61
CA ASP A 2 23.96 16.48 21.48
C ASP A 2 24.02 15.26 20.53
N PRO A 3 23.66 14.04 20.98
CA PRO A 3 23.64 12.81 20.17
C PRO A 3 22.73 12.87 18.93
N LYS A 4 21.79 13.83 18.87
CA LYS A 4 20.90 14.01 17.72
C LYS A 4 21.59 14.64 16.50
N ARG A 5 22.69 15.39 16.70
CA ARG A 5 23.44 15.99 15.57
C ARG A 5 24.34 15.00 14.83
N TYR A 6 24.68 13.86 15.43
CA TYR A 6 25.53 12.84 14.81
C TYR A 6 24.80 12.01 13.74
N LYS A 7 23.49 11.79 13.88
CA LYS A 7 22.69 11.01 12.92
C LYS A 7 22.39 11.75 11.61
N LEU A 8 22.30 13.08 11.65
CA LEU A 8 22.07 13.91 10.47
C LEU A 8 23.36 14.11 9.65
N LEU A 9 24.52 14.20 10.32
CA LEU A 9 25.84 14.34 9.67
C LEU A 9 26.29 13.06 8.95
N VAL A 10 25.97 11.88 9.48
CA VAL A 10 26.26 10.59 8.82
C VAL A 10 25.40 10.37 7.56
N PHE A 11 24.18 10.93 7.51
CA PHE A 11 23.31 10.82 6.34
C PHE A 11 23.71 11.76 5.19
N ILE A 12 24.26 12.94 5.51
CA ILE A 12 24.80 13.88 4.53
C ILE A 12 26.14 13.37 3.95
N LEU A 13 26.96 12.67 4.75
CA LEU A 13 28.19 12.03 4.24
C LEU A 13 27.93 10.89 3.26
N CYS A 14 26.80 10.17 3.36
CA CYS A 14 26.46 9.12 2.41
C CYS A 14 26.12 9.67 1.01
N VAL A 15 25.66 10.92 0.89
CA VAL A 15 25.34 11.53 -0.41
C VAL A 15 26.60 12.07 -1.11
N SER A 16 27.59 12.56 -0.36
CA SER A 16 28.85 13.04 -0.94
C SER A 16 29.75 11.92 -1.45
N ILE A 17 29.76 10.74 -0.80
CA ILE A 17 30.55 9.59 -1.23
C ILE A 17 29.99 8.93 -2.51
N ILE A 18 28.66 8.98 -2.72
CA ILE A 18 28.04 8.51 -3.97
C ILE A 18 28.56 9.30 -5.18
N SER A 19 28.79 10.61 -5.04
CA SER A 19 29.38 11.42 -6.11
C SER A 19 30.86 11.08 -6.37
N SER A 20 31.59 10.58 -5.36
CA SER A 20 33.00 10.17 -5.49
C SER A 20 33.16 8.77 -6.06
N CYS A 21 32.24 7.83 -5.75
CA CYS A 21 32.27 6.47 -6.29
C CYS A 21 31.94 6.42 -7.80
N ILE A 22 31.08 7.34 -8.29
CA ILE A 22 30.78 7.46 -9.73
C ILE A 22 32.05 7.85 -10.53
N LEU A 23 32.95 8.66 -9.96
CA LEU A 23 34.23 9.04 -10.57
C LEU A 23 35.31 7.95 -10.49
N PHE A 24 35.24 7.06 -9.48
CA PHE A 24 36.25 6.02 -9.30
C PHE A 24 36.06 4.82 -10.23
N PHE A 25 34.81 4.50 -10.59
CA PHE A 25 34.49 3.37 -11.48
C PHE A 25 34.58 3.69 -12.97
N SER A 26 34.65 4.97 -13.38
CA SER A 26 34.91 5.32 -14.78
C SER A 26 36.36 5.05 -15.23
N LYS A 27 37.28 4.75 -14.28
CA LYS A 27 38.70 4.47 -14.56
C LYS A 27 39.10 3.00 -14.49
N SER A 28 38.27 2.12 -13.94
CA SER A 28 38.67 0.74 -13.60
C SER A 28 38.25 -0.33 -14.61
N GLY A 29 37.60 0.02 -15.73
CA GLY A 29 37.38 -0.91 -16.85
C GLY A 29 36.57 -2.17 -16.52
N ILE A 30 35.89 -2.22 -15.36
CA ILE A 30 34.98 -3.30 -15.02
C ILE A 30 33.66 -3.00 -15.72
N VAL A 31 33.45 -3.67 -16.85
CA VAL A 31 32.15 -3.78 -17.50
C VAL A 31 31.24 -4.52 -16.53
N ALA A 32 30.56 -3.76 -15.66
CA ALA A 32 29.40 -4.26 -14.95
C ALA A 32 28.37 -4.61 -16.02
N TYR A 33 28.07 -5.91 -16.14
CA TYR A 33 26.91 -6.36 -16.88
C TYR A 33 25.72 -5.53 -16.38
N PHE A 34 25.19 -4.70 -17.27
CA PHE A 34 23.97 -3.95 -17.06
C PHE A 34 22.86 -4.96 -16.77
N LEU A 35 22.57 -5.18 -15.49
CA LEU A 35 21.28 -5.72 -15.11
C LEU A 35 20.26 -4.66 -15.51
N PRO A 36 19.28 -5.00 -16.36
CA PRO A 36 18.28 -4.04 -16.77
C PRO A 36 17.61 -3.48 -15.52
N ASP A 37 17.54 -2.15 -15.49
CA ASP A 37 16.71 -1.29 -14.67
C ASP A 37 15.63 -2.11 -13.93
N ALA A 38 15.78 -2.29 -12.63
CA ALA A 38 14.72 -2.81 -11.78
C ALA A 38 13.63 -1.73 -11.70
N ARG A 39 12.93 -1.53 -12.81
CA ARG A 39 11.60 -0.94 -12.86
C ARG A 39 10.69 -1.92 -12.13
N ALA A 40 10.71 -1.85 -10.80
CA ALA A 40 9.63 -2.32 -9.95
C ALA A 40 8.44 -1.37 -10.09
N THR A 41 8.02 -1.09 -11.33
CA THR A 41 6.87 -0.26 -11.64
C THR A 41 5.90 -1.16 -12.40
N SER A 42 4.95 -1.68 -11.64
CA SER A 42 3.60 -1.97 -12.10
C SER A 42 3.13 -0.88 -13.05
N TYR A 43 2.60 -1.27 -14.20
CA TYR A 43 1.88 -0.35 -15.08
C TYR A 43 0.39 -0.53 -14.81
N LEU A 44 -0.24 0.53 -14.33
CA LEU A 44 -1.68 0.64 -14.27
C LEU A 44 -2.22 0.91 -15.68
N HIS A 45 -3.13 0.05 -16.13
CA HIS A 45 -3.94 0.32 -17.31
C HIS A 45 -5.40 0.23 -16.90
N PHE A 46 -6.01 1.41 -16.71
CA PHE A 46 -7.45 1.53 -16.57
C PHE A 46 -8.02 2.01 -17.91
N ASP A 47 -9.15 1.43 -18.32
CA ASP A 47 -9.97 2.03 -19.37
C ASP A 47 -10.59 3.31 -18.81
N ASP A 48 -10.26 4.45 -19.42
CA ASP A 48 -10.56 5.83 -19.02
C ASP A 48 -12.05 6.23 -19.11
N THR A 49 -12.97 5.28 -18.89
CA THR A 49 -14.42 5.51 -19.01
C THR A 49 -15.08 6.06 -17.74
N ASP A 50 -14.31 6.23 -16.65
CA ASP A 50 -14.79 6.74 -15.35
C ASP A 50 -15.05 8.25 -15.39
N THR A 51 -16.22 8.63 -15.90
CA THR A 51 -16.71 10.01 -15.95
C THR A 51 -17.14 10.52 -14.57
N TRP A 52 -16.73 11.76 -14.26
CA TRP A 52 -17.17 12.48 -13.06
C TRP A 52 -18.64 12.87 -13.19
N ASN A 53 -19.51 12.31 -12.33
CA ASN A 53 -20.85 12.84 -12.13
C ASN A 53 -20.97 13.44 -10.73
N ASP A 54 -21.48 14.67 -10.71
CA ASP A 54 -21.77 15.56 -9.58
C ASP A 54 -22.09 14.79 -8.28
N GLY A 55 -21.13 14.80 -7.34
CA GLY A 55 -21.28 14.26 -5.99
C GLY A 55 -20.64 12.89 -5.70
N SER A 56 -20.30 12.09 -6.72
CA SER A 56 -19.66 10.77 -6.52
C SER A 56 -18.20 10.77 -6.98
N LEU A 57 -17.34 9.93 -6.39
CA LEU A 57 -15.92 9.79 -6.79
C LEU A 57 -15.75 9.25 -8.23
N GLY A 58 -16.83 8.83 -8.88
CA GLY A 58 -16.81 8.24 -10.23
C GLY A 58 -16.07 6.91 -10.30
N ILE A 59 -15.87 6.23 -9.16
CA ILE A 59 -15.25 4.89 -9.10
C ILE A 59 -16.34 3.86 -9.32
N ASN A 60 -16.30 3.17 -10.46
CA ASN A 60 -17.31 2.17 -10.84
C ASN A 60 -16.88 0.72 -10.55
N THR A 61 -15.84 0.52 -9.74
CA THR A 61 -15.36 -0.80 -9.33
C THR A 61 -15.59 -1.01 -7.85
N LYS A 62 -16.27 -2.11 -7.49
CA LYS A 62 -16.49 -2.51 -6.09
C LYS A 62 -15.26 -3.18 -5.47
N ALA A 63 -14.88 -2.73 -4.28
CA ALA A 63 -13.93 -3.44 -3.42
C ALA A 63 -14.47 -4.82 -3.01
N ILE A 64 -13.58 -5.72 -2.66
CA ILE A 64 -13.92 -7.12 -2.37
C ILE A 64 -13.47 -7.53 -0.97
N LEU A 65 -14.24 -8.39 -0.31
CA LEU A 65 -13.96 -8.88 1.04
C LEU A 65 -13.41 -10.30 0.97
N SER A 66 -12.25 -10.56 1.58
CA SER A 66 -11.62 -11.89 1.56
C SER A 66 -12.46 -12.94 2.31
N SER A 67 -13.14 -12.50 3.37
CA SER A 67 -14.17 -13.25 4.11
C SER A 67 -15.28 -13.90 3.27
N ARG A 68 -15.57 -13.35 2.07
CA ARG A 68 -16.59 -13.87 1.14
C ARG A 68 -16.06 -14.96 0.19
N PHE A 69 -14.74 -15.19 0.18
CA PHE A 69 -14.13 -16.26 -0.59
C PHE A 69 -13.81 -17.46 0.30
N LYS A 70 -14.00 -18.68 -0.24
CA LYS A 70 -13.78 -19.92 0.51
C LYS A 70 -12.33 -20.37 0.47
N ASN A 71 -11.66 -20.06 -0.64
CA ASN A 71 -10.27 -20.40 -0.95
C ASN A 71 -9.87 -19.68 -2.25
N LEU A 72 -8.60 -19.78 -2.62
CA LEU A 72 -8.06 -19.29 -3.89
C LEU A 72 -8.83 -19.74 -5.14
N THR A 73 -9.35 -20.97 -5.17
CA THR A 73 -10.15 -21.47 -6.30
C THR A 73 -11.45 -20.69 -6.45
N HIS A 74 -12.12 -20.37 -5.32
CA HIS A 74 -13.32 -19.52 -5.34
C HIS A 74 -12.97 -18.09 -5.79
N LEU A 75 -11.85 -17.51 -5.34
CA LEU A 75 -11.45 -16.18 -5.81
C LEU A 75 -11.22 -16.14 -7.33
N LYS A 76 -10.62 -17.20 -7.89
CA LYS A 76 -10.35 -17.32 -9.33
C LYS A 76 -11.59 -17.33 -10.22
N THR A 77 -12.79 -17.50 -9.66
CA THR A 77 -14.05 -17.35 -10.43
C THR A 77 -14.40 -15.89 -10.70
N MET A 78 -13.84 -14.95 -9.93
CA MET A 78 -14.05 -13.51 -10.06
C MET A 78 -12.81 -12.76 -10.54
N VAL A 79 -11.62 -13.26 -10.23
CA VAL A 79 -10.35 -12.62 -10.53
C VAL A 79 -9.52 -13.54 -11.40
N SER A 80 -9.10 -13.05 -12.57
CA SER A 80 -8.09 -13.74 -13.37
C SER A 80 -6.72 -13.57 -12.73
N ILE A 81 -6.08 -14.66 -12.35
CA ILE A 81 -4.74 -14.70 -11.77
C ILE A 81 -3.86 -15.52 -12.71
N GLN A 82 -3.02 -14.83 -13.47
CA GLN A 82 -2.19 -15.42 -14.53
C GLN A 82 -0.72 -15.19 -14.21
N TYR A 83 0.02 -16.28 -14.06
CA TYR A 83 1.48 -16.22 -13.95
C TYR A 83 2.08 -16.23 -15.35
N GLU A 84 3.17 -15.51 -15.57
CA GLU A 84 3.81 -15.40 -16.89
C GLU A 84 4.26 -16.78 -17.42
N GLN A 85 4.63 -17.69 -16.52
CA GLN A 85 5.00 -19.06 -16.83
C GLN A 85 4.66 -20.03 -15.69
N ASP A 86 4.77 -21.34 -15.96
CA ASP A 86 4.63 -22.38 -14.95
C ASP A 86 5.89 -22.46 -14.07
N TYR A 87 5.90 -21.70 -12.97
CA TYR A 87 7.01 -21.68 -12.02
C TYR A 87 7.11 -22.96 -11.16
N SER A 88 6.15 -23.89 -11.24
CA SER A 88 6.17 -25.13 -10.45
C SER A 88 7.29 -26.10 -10.87
N LYS A 89 7.81 -25.95 -12.10
CA LYS A 89 8.79 -26.85 -12.73
C LYS A 89 10.20 -26.28 -12.88
N LEU A 90 10.44 -25.07 -12.36
CA LEU A 90 11.68 -24.34 -12.57
C LEU A 90 12.55 -24.27 -11.31
N ASP A 91 13.87 -24.19 -11.52
CA ASP A 91 14.87 -24.08 -10.44
C ASP A 91 14.76 -22.76 -9.65
N SER A 92 15.52 -22.67 -8.56
CA SER A 92 15.49 -21.56 -7.61
C SER A 92 15.87 -20.18 -8.20
N ASN A 93 16.52 -20.12 -9.37
CA ASN A 93 16.90 -18.85 -9.99
C ASN A 93 15.76 -18.22 -10.78
N ALA A 94 14.90 -19.02 -11.42
CA ALA A 94 13.71 -18.55 -12.13
C ALA A 94 12.65 -17.92 -11.18
N TYR A 95 12.69 -18.28 -9.89
CA TYR A 95 11.81 -17.73 -8.85
C TYR A 95 12.03 -16.23 -8.61
N ARG A 96 13.26 -15.74 -8.80
CA ARG A 96 13.66 -14.34 -8.54
C ARG A 96 13.15 -13.33 -9.57
N GLN A 97 12.48 -13.81 -10.62
CA GLN A 97 11.88 -13.01 -11.68
C GLN A 97 10.42 -13.43 -11.93
N SER A 98 9.73 -13.89 -10.89
CA SER A 98 8.35 -14.33 -11.06
C SER A 98 7.40 -13.14 -11.22
N ILE A 99 6.48 -13.25 -12.19
CA ILE A 99 5.51 -12.21 -12.53
C ILE A 99 4.10 -12.80 -12.47
N VAL A 100 3.20 -12.06 -11.84
CA VAL A 100 1.75 -12.35 -11.81
C VAL A 100 0.98 -11.16 -12.37
N HIS A 101 -0.01 -11.47 -13.19
CA HIS A 101 -1.00 -10.55 -13.74
C HIS A 101 -2.36 -10.86 -13.12
N LEU A 102 -2.96 -9.84 -12.50
CA LEU A 102 -4.30 -9.87 -11.94
C LEU A 102 -5.22 -9.06 -12.84
N LYS A 103 -6.40 -9.61 -13.15
CA LYS A 103 -7.50 -8.86 -13.77
C LYS A 103 -8.78 -9.12 -13.02
N TYR A 104 -9.38 -8.06 -12.51
CA TYR A 104 -10.66 -8.10 -11.83
C TYR A 104 -11.67 -7.25 -12.62
N PRO A 105 -12.51 -7.90 -13.45
CA PRO A 105 -13.60 -7.22 -14.14
C PRO A 105 -14.74 -6.94 -13.14
N ASN A 106 -15.16 -5.68 -13.03
CA ASN A 106 -16.30 -5.30 -12.22
C ASN A 106 -17.07 -4.15 -12.89
N ASN A 107 -18.35 -4.39 -13.19
CA ASN A 107 -19.18 -3.51 -14.01
C ASN A 107 -18.52 -3.27 -15.40
N ALA A 108 -18.42 -2.01 -15.82
CA ALA A 108 -17.81 -1.62 -17.10
C ALA A 108 -16.28 -1.43 -17.02
N VAL A 109 -15.67 -1.62 -15.85
CA VAL A 109 -14.26 -1.31 -15.60
C VAL A 109 -13.51 -2.57 -15.18
N THR A 110 -12.27 -2.70 -15.64
CA THR A 110 -11.38 -3.78 -15.21
C THR A 110 -10.22 -3.21 -14.40
N VAL A 111 -10.03 -3.71 -13.17
CA VAL A 111 -8.80 -3.46 -12.41
C VAL A 111 -7.73 -4.43 -12.92
N GLN A 112 -6.58 -3.89 -13.33
CA GLN A 112 -5.45 -4.68 -13.79
C GLN A 112 -4.24 -4.37 -12.93
N ARG A 113 -3.53 -5.41 -12.48
CA ARG A 113 -2.29 -5.29 -11.71
C ARG A 113 -1.26 -6.28 -12.20
N THR A 114 -0.06 -5.81 -12.49
CA THR A 114 1.11 -6.67 -12.69
C THR A 114 2.04 -6.52 -11.50
N MET A 115 2.42 -7.63 -10.90
CA MET A 115 3.30 -7.66 -9.74
C MET A 115 4.50 -8.57 -9.99
N ILE A 116 5.69 -8.08 -9.63
CA ILE A 116 6.96 -8.74 -9.88
C ILE A 116 7.61 -9.12 -8.54
N SER A 117 8.23 -10.29 -8.49
CA SER A 117 9.02 -10.72 -7.33
C SER A 117 10.11 -9.70 -6.99
N GLY A 118 10.43 -9.54 -5.71
CA GLY A 118 11.47 -8.61 -5.30
C GLY A 118 11.52 -8.40 -3.80
N ILE A 119 11.87 -7.19 -3.40
CA ILE A 119 12.18 -6.85 -2.01
C ILE A 119 10.90 -6.83 -1.17
N SER A 120 10.96 -7.37 0.04
CA SER A 120 9.90 -7.25 1.04
C SER A 120 10.16 -6.11 2.03
N GLN A 121 9.13 -5.68 2.74
CA GLN A 121 9.25 -4.66 3.79
C GLN A 121 10.28 -5.03 4.87
N ASN A 122 10.33 -6.29 5.35
CA ASN A 122 11.32 -6.67 6.36
C ASN A 122 12.75 -6.58 5.84
N LYS A 123 12.97 -6.85 4.55
CA LYS A 123 14.31 -6.73 3.98
C LYS A 123 14.83 -5.30 4.07
N ILE A 124 13.95 -4.31 3.92
CA ILE A 124 14.29 -2.89 4.13
C ILE A 124 14.56 -2.59 5.62
N LEU A 125 13.77 -3.17 6.53
CA LEU A 125 13.97 -2.98 7.96
C LEU A 125 15.28 -3.60 8.46
N GLU A 126 15.66 -4.77 7.95
CA GLU A 126 16.93 -5.43 8.24
C GLU A 126 18.14 -4.57 7.86
N LEU A 127 18.05 -3.77 6.79
CA LEU A 127 19.13 -2.86 6.37
C LEU A 127 19.49 -1.84 7.45
N ARG A 128 18.58 -1.50 8.36
CA ARG A 128 18.87 -0.60 9.49
C ARG A 128 19.95 -1.14 10.39
N ASN A 129 20.08 -2.46 10.46
CA ASN A 129 21.06 -3.18 11.28
C ASN A 129 22.19 -3.80 10.44
N ALA A 130 22.09 -3.79 9.10
CA ALA A 130 23.12 -4.33 8.22
C ALA A 130 24.41 -3.50 8.23
N ASP A 131 25.52 -4.07 7.77
CA ASP A 131 26.78 -3.34 7.61
C ASP A 131 26.73 -2.32 6.45
N TYR A 132 27.75 -1.45 6.40
CA TYR A 132 27.84 -0.38 5.40
C TYR A 132 27.93 -0.89 3.96
N PHE A 133 28.60 -2.01 3.74
CA PHE A 133 28.78 -2.59 2.41
C PHE A 133 27.43 -3.10 1.87
N THR A 134 26.70 -3.84 2.69
CA THR A 134 25.36 -4.35 2.38
C THR A 134 24.38 -3.22 2.09
N ARG A 135 24.41 -2.14 2.88
CA ARG A 135 23.57 -0.95 2.63
C ARG A 135 23.92 -0.26 1.31
N SER A 136 25.21 -0.15 0.99
CA SER A 136 25.69 0.48 -0.24
C SER A 136 25.29 -0.33 -1.47
N CYS A 137 25.49 -1.65 -1.45
CA CYS A 137 25.03 -2.54 -2.51
C CYS A 137 23.52 -2.48 -2.68
N PHE A 138 22.75 -2.50 -1.59
CA PHE A 138 21.29 -2.35 -1.66
C PHE A 138 20.89 -1.02 -2.29
N ALA A 139 21.52 0.08 -1.88
CA ALA A 139 21.20 1.41 -2.39
C ALA A 139 21.52 1.54 -3.89
N PHE A 140 22.61 0.93 -4.35
CA PHE A 140 22.97 0.89 -5.76
C PHE A 140 21.96 0.09 -6.58
N SER A 141 21.58 -1.10 -6.12
CA SER A 141 20.62 -1.97 -6.83
C SER A 141 19.17 -1.49 -6.75
N ASN A 142 18.82 -0.65 -5.77
CA ASN A 142 17.43 -0.23 -5.49
C ASN A 142 17.28 1.28 -5.40
N SER A 143 17.88 1.99 -6.35
CA SER A 143 17.94 3.46 -6.35
C SER A 143 16.56 4.12 -6.24
N TYR A 144 15.51 3.52 -6.81
CA TYR A 144 14.12 3.99 -6.72
C TYR A 144 13.60 4.03 -5.27
N ILE A 145 13.73 2.92 -4.52
CA ILE A 145 13.33 2.83 -3.11
C ILE A 145 14.08 3.87 -2.26
N ILE A 146 15.36 4.07 -2.55
CA ILE A 146 16.18 5.06 -1.84
C ILE A 146 15.74 6.49 -2.13
N ARG A 147 15.29 6.80 -3.35
CA ARG A 147 14.76 8.14 -3.68
C ARG A 147 13.52 8.46 -2.84
N GLN A 148 12.65 7.48 -2.60
CA GLN A 148 11.41 7.66 -1.81
C GLN A 148 11.56 7.45 -0.29
N ARG A 149 12.78 7.26 0.22
CA ARG A 149 13.03 6.87 1.63
C ARG A 149 12.35 7.74 2.69
N LYS A 150 12.23 9.06 2.46
CA LYS A 150 11.59 9.98 3.41
C LYS A 150 10.09 9.73 3.50
N GLU A 151 9.43 9.61 2.35
CA GLU A 151 7.99 9.38 2.27
C GLU A 151 7.62 7.96 2.74
N LEU A 152 8.48 6.98 2.47
CA LEU A 152 8.38 5.63 3.04
C LEU A 152 8.45 5.66 4.57
N GLU A 153 9.35 6.45 5.16
CA GLU A 153 9.43 6.59 6.62
C GLU A 153 8.18 7.26 7.21
N VAL A 154 7.70 8.33 6.58
CA VAL A 154 6.46 8.99 6.99
C VAL A 154 5.27 8.03 6.91
N SER A 155 5.10 7.33 5.80
CA SER A 155 4.02 6.35 5.60
C SER A 155 4.11 5.20 6.60
N TYR A 156 5.33 4.73 6.90
CA TYR A 156 5.59 3.72 7.92
C TYR A 156 5.14 4.17 9.32
N ILE A 157 5.31 5.46 9.64
CA ILE A 157 4.87 6.06 10.90
C ILE A 157 3.34 6.26 10.92
N LEU A 158 2.72 6.69 9.82
CA LEU A 158 1.26 6.80 9.70
C LEU A 158 0.56 5.46 9.92
N ALA A 159 1.15 4.38 9.41
CA ALA A 159 0.64 3.02 9.57
C ALA A 159 0.71 2.46 11.01
N ARG A 160 1.35 3.15 11.96
CA ARG A 160 1.62 2.61 13.31
C ARG A 160 1.32 3.61 14.41
N ARG A 161 0.81 3.12 15.54
CA ARG A 161 0.75 3.90 16.77
C ARG A 161 2.17 4.17 17.30
N LYS A 162 2.50 5.43 17.56
CA LYS A 162 3.76 5.95 18.08
C LYS A 162 3.48 6.87 19.28
N PRO A 163 3.02 6.32 20.42
CA PRO A 163 2.64 7.14 21.58
C PRO A 163 3.80 7.96 22.15
N VAL A 164 5.05 7.53 21.93
CA VAL A 164 6.25 8.31 22.31
C VAL A 164 6.37 9.61 21.50
N MET A 165 5.87 9.64 20.26
CA MET A 165 5.95 10.81 19.37
C MET A 165 4.67 11.66 19.41
N PHE A 166 3.50 11.02 19.47
CA PHE A 166 2.20 11.70 19.32
C PHE A 166 1.34 11.66 20.59
N GLY A 167 1.86 11.10 21.68
CA GLY A 167 1.18 11.01 22.97
C GLY A 167 0.22 9.82 23.11
N PRO A 168 -0.40 9.67 24.30
CA PRO A 168 -1.35 8.59 24.57
C PRO A 168 -2.54 8.61 23.62
N GLY A 169 -2.94 7.43 23.14
CA GLY A 169 -4.07 7.27 22.24
C GLY A 169 -3.81 7.72 20.80
N ASP A 170 -2.54 7.80 20.37
CA ASP A 170 -2.15 7.96 18.96
C ASP A 170 -2.87 6.95 18.05
N LYS A 171 -3.12 7.38 16.81
CA LYS A 171 -3.96 6.67 15.83
C LYS A 171 -3.14 6.21 14.62
N SER A 172 -3.48 5.06 14.05
CA SER A 172 -2.92 4.54 12.79
C SER A 172 -4.00 4.32 11.73
N PHE A 173 -3.62 3.90 10.52
CA PHE A 173 -4.57 3.48 9.48
C PHE A 173 -5.54 2.40 9.98
N TYR A 174 -5.05 1.45 10.77
CA TYR A 174 -5.90 0.42 11.40
C TYR A 174 -6.99 1.02 12.29
N ASP A 175 -6.68 2.10 13.04
CA ASP A 175 -7.69 2.78 13.86
C ASP A 175 -8.79 3.43 13.00
N LEU A 176 -8.43 3.99 11.83
CA LEU A 176 -9.42 4.52 10.89
C LEU A 176 -10.31 3.41 10.33
N ALA A 177 -9.72 2.26 9.98
CA ALA A 177 -10.47 1.11 9.50
C ALA A 177 -11.44 0.57 10.57
N LEU A 178 -10.99 0.49 11.82
CA LEU A 178 -11.79 0.05 12.94
C LEU A 178 -12.98 0.99 13.17
N VAL A 179 -12.75 2.31 13.19
CA VAL A 179 -13.84 3.29 13.36
C VAL A 179 -14.79 3.27 12.17
N SER A 180 -14.28 3.14 10.93
CA SER A 180 -15.13 2.97 9.76
C SER A 180 -16.02 1.73 9.87
N CYS A 181 -15.50 0.60 10.36
CA CYS A 181 -16.30 -0.59 10.61
C CYS A 181 -17.37 -0.35 11.71
N GLN A 182 -17.03 0.37 12.77
CA GLN A 182 -17.97 0.75 13.83
C GLN A 182 -19.07 1.71 13.36
N HIS A 183 -18.80 2.49 12.31
CA HIS A 183 -19.78 3.39 11.72
C HIS A 183 -20.83 2.65 10.88
N ILE A 184 -20.68 1.36 10.56
CA ILE A 184 -21.70 0.59 9.84
C ILE A 184 -23.00 0.58 10.67
N ASN A 185 -24.06 1.19 10.13
CA ASN A 185 -25.34 1.37 10.83
C ASN A 185 -26.48 0.49 10.29
N THR A 186 -26.16 -0.40 9.36
CA THR A 186 -27.06 -1.43 8.78
C THR A 186 -26.42 -2.81 8.89
N PRO A 187 -26.17 -3.30 10.11
CA PRO A 187 -25.46 -4.56 10.33
C PRO A 187 -26.14 -5.77 9.65
N GLU A 188 -27.46 -5.73 9.50
CA GLU A 188 -28.27 -6.73 8.79
C GLU A 188 -27.97 -6.83 7.29
N LEU A 189 -27.47 -5.74 6.68
CA LEU A 189 -27.03 -5.73 5.29
C LEU A 189 -25.54 -6.08 5.17
N ALA A 190 -24.72 -5.58 6.09
CA ALA A 190 -23.27 -5.71 6.01
C ALA A 190 -22.76 -7.11 6.43
N PHE A 191 -23.23 -7.64 7.56
CA PHE A 191 -22.66 -8.84 8.19
C PHE A 191 -23.46 -10.11 7.87
N GLN A 192 -23.73 -10.34 6.58
CA GLN A 192 -24.45 -11.53 6.11
C GLN A 192 -23.62 -12.82 6.26
N ASN A 193 -22.29 -12.69 6.23
CA ASN A 193 -21.36 -13.79 6.50
C ASN A 193 -20.65 -13.54 7.83
N VAL A 194 -20.56 -14.58 8.67
CA VAL A 194 -19.91 -14.52 9.99
C VAL A 194 -18.45 -14.04 9.90
N ARG A 195 -17.76 -14.32 8.78
CA ARG A 195 -16.38 -13.86 8.56
C ARG A 195 -16.29 -12.35 8.27
N ASP A 196 -17.38 -11.69 7.89
CA ASP A 196 -17.38 -10.26 7.58
C ASP A 196 -17.13 -9.39 8.83
N SER A 197 -17.41 -9.91 10.03
CA SER A 197 -17.09 -9.26 11.30
C SER A 197 -15.70 -9.63 11.85
N SER A 198 -14.96 -10.50 11.16
CA SER A 198 -13.59 -10.85 11.54
C SER A 198 -12.58 -9.79 11.07
N GLU A 199 -11.33 -9.88 11.50
CA GLU A 199 -10.25 -9.04 10.97
C GLU A 199 -10.18 -9.09 9.44
N LYS A 200 -10.45 -10.25 8.84
CA LYS A 200 -10.47 -10.50 7.37
C LYS A 200 -11.75 -10.04 6.68
N GLY A 201 -12.67 -9.46 7.45
CA GLY A 201 -13.86 -8.82 6.95
C GLY A 201 -13.61 -7.38 6.58
N TYR A 202 -14.53 -6.51 6.99
CA TYR A 202 -14.48 -5.09 6.68
C TYR A 202 -13.21 -4.39 7.19
N ILE A 203 -12.66 -4.80 8.33
CA ILE A 203 -11.50 -4.12 8.94
C ILE A 203 -10.28 -4.18 8.01
N ASN A 204 -9.90 -5.36 7.49
CA ASN A 204 -8.76 -5.50 6.59
C ASN A 204 -8.99 -4.69 5.30
N THR A 205 -10.14 -4.89 4.64
CA THR A 205 -10.45 -4.20 3.39
C THR A 205 -10.48 -2.68 3.55
N PHE A 206 -11.10 -2.16 4.62
CA PHE A 206 -11.10 -0.72 4.89
C PHE A 206 -9.70 -0.21 5.19
N ASN A 207 -8.87 -0.98 5.88
CA ASN A 207 -7.49 -0.59 6.16
C ASN A 207 -6.69 -0.48 4.86
N HIS A 208 -6.75 -1.47 3.98
CA HIS A 208 -6.05 -1.44 2.69
C HIS A 208 -6.53 -0.30 1.78
N VAL A 209 -7.84 -0.18 1.56
CA VAL A 209 -8.41 0.87 0.70
C VAL A 209 -8.12 2.27 1.27
N THR A 210 -8.36 2.49 2.56
CA THR A 210 -8.17 3.81 3.18
C THR A 210 -6.69 4.19 3.26
N ALA A 211 -5.81 3.26 3.62
CA ALA A 211 -4.37 3.54 3.68
C ALA A 211 -3.83 3.91 2.30
N GLN A 212 -4.18 3.16 1.26
CA GLN A 212 -3.74 3.44 -0.10
C GLN A 212 -4.34 4.74 -0.64
N ALA A 213 -5.61 5.04 -0.35
CA ALA A 213 -6.18 6.33 -0.69
C ALA A 213 -5.39 7.50 -0.06
N ILE A 214 -5.09 7.43 1.23
CA ILE A 214 -4.33 8.46 1.93
C ILE A 214 -2.91 8.57 1.35
N ILE A 215 -2.21 7.45 1.17
CA ILE A 215 -0.84 7.44 0.65
C ILE A 215 -0.79 8.06 -0.76
N THR A 216 -1.64 7.59 -1.67
CA THR A 216 -1.66 8.09 -3.05
C THR A 216 -2.06 9.56 -3.13
N SER A 217 -3.01 9.98 -2.30
CA SER A 217 -3.54 11.35 -2.35
C SER A 217 -2.59 12.40 -1.75
N PHE A 218 -1.88 12.08 -0.67
CA PHE A 218 -0.97 13.01 0.00
C PHE A 218 0.47 12.94 -0.52
N PHE A 219 0.88 11.82 -1.12
CA PHE A 219 2.24 11.63 -1.65
C PHE A 219 2.21 11.42 -3.17
N SER A 220 2.05 10.18 -3.62
CA SER A 220 2.03 9.80 -5.03
C SER A 220 1.49 8.38 -5.22
N GLU A 221 0.99 8.11 -6.42
CA GLU A 221 0.60 6.77 -6.89
C GLU A 221 1.81 5.82 -6.84
N ASP A 222 2.95 6.25 -7.39
CA ASP A 222 4.25 5.59 -7.32
C ASP A 222 4.61 5.08 -5.90
N LEU A 223 4.39 5.88 -4.86
CA LEU A 223 4.65 5.48 -3.49
C LEU A 223 3.60 4.46 -2.99
N GLY A 224 2.34 4.62 -3.36
CA GLY A 224 1.26 3.68 -3.05
C GLY A 224 1.56 2.29 -3.63
N ASP A 225 1.96 2.25 -4.89
CA ASP A 225 2.42 1.06 -5.60
C ASP A 225 3.61 0.39 -4.91
N LEU A 226 4.64 1.18 -4.58
CA LEU A 226 5.81 0.66 -3.89
C LEU A 226 5.45 0.07 -2.52
N ILE A 227 4.66 0.77 -1.72
CA ILE A 227 4.25 0.30 -0.39
C ILE A 227 3.38 -0.94 -0.48
N GLY A 228 2.43 -0.98 -1.42
CA GLY A 228 1.59 -2.14 -1.69
C GLY A 228 2.45 -3.37 -1.99
N ASP A 229 3.35 -3.28 -2.97
CA ASP A 229 4.22 -4.40 -3.33
C ASP A 229 5.15 -4.85 -2.19
N LEU A 230 5.68 -3.91 -1.41
CA LEU A 230 6.52 -4.24 -0.25
C LEU A 230 5.72 -4.96 0.84
N HIS A 231 4.48 -4.53 1.08
CA HIS A 231 3.59 -5.08 2.09
C HIS A 231 3.10 -6.48 1.71
N GLU A 232 2.62 -6.67 0.48
CA GLU A 232 2.07 -7.97 0.07
C GLU A 232 3.17 -9.03 -0.05
N ARG A 233 4.35 -8.69 -0.55
CA ARG A 233 5.52 -9.62 -0.55
C ARG A 233 6.04 -9.93 0.84
N GLN A 234 5.81 -9.05 1.81
CA GLN A 234 6.17 -9.31 3.19
C GLN A 234 5.27 -10.38 3.80
N ASN A 235 3.98 -10.37 3.44
CA ASN A 235 3.01 -11.33 3.94
C ASN A 235 3.15 -12.69 3.25
N MET A 236 3.30 -12.69 1.92
CA MET A 236 3.39 -13.92 1.13
C MET A 236 4.19 -13.71 -0.17
N PRO A 237 5.51 -13.97 -0.20
CA PRO A 237 6.30 -13.76 -1.41
C PRO A 237 5.92 -14.70 -2.57
N GLU A 238 5.27 -15.83 -2.28
CA GLU A 238 4.87 -16.81 -3.29
C GLU A 238 3.78 -16.29 -4.25
N ILE A 239 3.10 -15.19 -3.92
CA ILE A 239 2.01 -14.60 -4.72
C ILE A 239 2.39 -14.24 -6.15
N THR A 240 3.68 -14.00 -6.43
CA THR A 240 4.15 -13.71 -7.80
C THR A 240 4.44 -14.97 -8.61
N SER A 241 4.53 -16.13 -7.96
CA SER A 241 4.88 -17.41 -8.58
C SER A 241 3.76 -18.45 -8.56
N GLY A 242 2.79 -18.31 -7.65
CA GLY A 242 1.73 -19.29 -7.41
C GLY A 242 2.18 -20.56 -6.69
N ARG A 243 3.43 -20.63 -6.23
CA ARG A 243 4.02 -21.81 -5.57
C ARG A 243 3.67 -21.85 -4.08
N PHE A 244 2.39 -21.93 -3.77
CA PHE A 244 1.93 -22.01 -2.39
C PHE A 244 2.15 -23.41 -1.81
N THR A 245 2.56 -23.45 -0.55
CA THR A 245 2.58 -24.70 0.23
C THR A 245 1.15 -25.12 0.58
N GLU A 246 0.94 -26.42 0.83
CA GLU A 246 -0.37 -26.92 1.31
C GLU A 246 -0.78 -26.23 2.62
N LYS A 247 0.19 -25.91 3.49
CA LYS A 247 -0.06 -25.14 4.71
C LYS A 247 -0.65 -23.76 4.40
N GLN A 248 -0.08 -23.02 3.44
CA GLN A 248 -0.59 -21.71 3.04
C GLN A 248 -1.99 -21.81 2.41
N LEU A 249 -2.23 -22.83 1.59
CA LEU A 249 -3.54 -23.05 0.94
C LEU A 249 -4.66 -23.40 1.93
N ASN A 250 -4.31 -24.00 3.08
CA ASN A 250 -5.25 -24.39 4.12
C ASN A 250 -5.26 -23.43 5.32
N ASP A 251 -4.49 -22.34 5.27
CA ASP A 251 -4.42 -21.35 6.36
C ASP A 251 -5.68 -20.47 6.34
N SER A 252 -6.49 -20.49 7.40
CA SER A 252 -7.71 -19.67 7.47
C SER A 252 -7.45 -18.19 7.80
N ILE A 253 -6.20 -17.83 8.13
CA ILE A 253 -5.79 -16.50 8.60
C ILE A 253 -4.88 -15.83 7.56
N ASN A 254 -3.88 -16.54 7.02
CA ASN A 254 -2.93 -15.98 6.04
C ASN A 254 -2.93 -16.81 4.76
N SER A 255 -4.06 -16.72 4.03
CA SER A 255 -4.32 -17.47 2.81
C SER A 255 -3.97 -16.67 1.54
N PRO A 256 -3.56 -17.31 0.43
CA PRO A 256 -3.27 -16.63 -0.82
C PRO A 256 -4.41 -15.75 -1.36
N GLU A 257 -5.67 -16.17 -1.21
CA GLU A 257 -6.82 -15.37 -1.66
C GLU A 257 -6.92 -14.03 -0.92
N ASP A 258 -6.54 -13.98 0.35
CA ASP A 258 -6.56 -12.76 1.15
C ASP A 258 -5.55 -11.75 0.61
N ASN A 259 -4.31 -12.19 0.35
CA ASN A 259 -3.30 -11.36 -0.28
C ASN A 259 -3.71 -10.85 -1.67
N TYR A 260 -4.32 -11.68 -2.51
CA TYR A 260 -4.79 -11.23 -3.83
C TYR A 260 -5.95 -10.24 -3.72
N VAL A 261 -6.84 -10.43 -2.74
CA VAL A 261 -7.91 -9.47 -2.41
C VAL A 261 -7.29 -8.14 -1.95
N ASP A 262 -6.27 -8.18 -1.11
CA ASP A 262 -5.58 -6.99 -0.62
C ASP A 262 -4.85 -6.24 -1.73
N ILE A 263 -4.22 -6.94 -2.68
CA ILE A 263 -3.66 -6.30 -3.89
C ILE A 263 -4.75 -5.54 -4.67
N ILE A 264 -5.90 -6.16 -4.93
CA ILE A 264 -6.99 -5.51 -5.67
C ILE A 264 -7.54 -4.31 -4.92
N ASN A 265 -7.75 -4.46 -3.61
CA ASN A 265 -8.24 -3.38 -2.75
C ASN A 265 -7.22 -2.25 -2.64
N ASN A 266 -5.92 -2.55 -2.68
CA ASN A 266 -4.87 -1.54 -2.75
C ASN A 266 -5.04 -0.69 -4.02
N GLU A 267 -5.17 -1.31 -5.20
CA GLU A 267 -5.38 -0.58 -6.47
C GLU A 267 -6.62 0.32 -6.45
N ILE A 268 -7.73 -0.20 -5.90
CA ILE A 268 -8.96 0.57 -5.75
C ILE A 268 -8.74 1.77 -4.80
N GLY A 269 -8.03 1.56 -3.69
CA GLY A 269 -7.63 2.63 -2.78
C GLY A 269 -6.80 3.70 -3.46
N GLN A 270 -5.82 3.33 -4.28
CA GLN A 270 -4.99 4.28 -5.03
C GLN A 270 -5.84 5.14 -5.98
N LYS A 271 -6.76 4.53 -6.74
CA LYS A 271 -7.71 5.26 -7.59
C LYS A 271 -8.55 6.26 -6.82
N ILE A 272 -9.12 5.83 -5.69
CA ILE A 272 -9.87 6.70 -4.78
C ILE A 272 -8.97 7.87 -4.33
N GLY A 273 -7.72 7.59 -3.96
CA GLY A 273 -6.73 8.58 -3.58
C GLY A 273 -6.46 9.62 -4.68
N LEU A 274 -6.28 9.20 -5.93
CA LEU A 274 -6.11 10.12 -7.06
C LEU A 274 -7.32 11.04 -7.26
N ARG A 275 -8.53 10.48 -7.19
CA ARG A 275 -9.78 11.26 -7.30
C ARG A 275 -9.94 12.26 -6.16
N LEU A 276 -9.64 11.85 -4.92
CA LEU A 276 -9.69 12.72 -3.75
C LEU A 276 -8.63 13.81 -3.80
N ARG A 277 -7.41 13.50 -4.26
CA ARG A 277 -6.35 14.49 -4.51
C ARG A 277 -6.83 15.59 -5.44
N HIS A 278 -7.49 15.22 -6.54
CA HIS A 278 -8.08 16.19 -7.46
C HIS A 278 -9.23 16.97 -6.82
N LYS A 279 -10.20 16.28 -6.18
CA LYS A 279 -11.38 16.88 -5.53
C LYS A 279 -10.99 17.97 -4.54
N TYR A 280 -10.04 17.67 -3.66
CA TYR A 280 -9.61 18.56 -2.58
C TYR A 280 -8.39 19.41 -2.95
N LYS A 281 -7.89 19.32 -4.19
CA LYS A 281 -6.71 20.04 -4.68
C LYS A 281 -5.48 19.82 -3.79
N LEU A 282 -5.30 18.59 -3.29
CA LEU A 282 -4.22 18.25 -2.38
C LEU A 282 -2.88 18.36 -3.10
N ASN A 283 -1.93 18.96 -2.38
CA ASN A 283 -0.56 19.18 -2.81
C ASN A 283 0.38 19.20 -1.59
N GLU A 284 1.67 19.30 -1.82
CA GLU A 284 2.73 19.23 -0.80
C GLU A 284 2.57 20.26 0.33
N THR A 285 1.90 21.39 0.07
CA THR A 285 1.69 22.47 1.06
C THR A 285 0.35 22.36 1.80
N THR A 286 -0.47 21.36 1.47
CA THR A 286 -1.81 21.22 2.02
C THR A 286 -1.75 20.85 3.50
N LYS A 287 -2.42 21.65 4.34
CA LYS A 287 -2.63 21.32 5.75
C LYS A 287 -3.88 20.47 5.89
N CYS A 288 -3.73 19.26 6.39
CA CYS A 288 -4.83 18.36 6.71
C CYS A 288 -5.49 18.81 8.01
N ASN A 289 -6.46 19.72 7.96
CA ASN A 289 -7.26 20.06 9.14
C ASN A 289 -8.40 19.06 9.36
N GLU A 290 -9.10 19.19 10.48
CA GLU A 290 -10.15 18.27 10.91
C GLU A 290 -11.34 18.26 9.94
N VAL A 291 -11.70 19.42 9.39
CA VAL A 291 -12.79 19.55 8.41
C VAL A 291 -12.43 18.82 7.12
N LEU A 292 -11.20 19.00 6.64
CA LEU A 292 -10.71 18.34 5.45
C LEU A 292 -10.65 16.82 5.65
N LEU A 293 -10.08 16.35 6.76
CA LEU A 293 -9.96 14.91 7.01
C LEU A 293 -11.32 14.23 7.19
N ALA A 294 -12.26 14.84 7.93
CA ALA A 294 -13.61 14.30 8.07
C ALA A 294 -14.32 14.22 6.72
N SER A 295 -14.26 15.29 5.91
CA SER A 295 -14.87 15.30 4.58
C SER A 295 -14.25 14.24 3.66
N TYR A 296 -12.92 14.15 3.67
CA TYR A 296 -12.15 13.17 2.90
C TYR A 296 -12.54 11.73 3.25
N LEU A 297 -12.63 11.40 4.55
CA LEU A 297 -13.01 10.06 4.99
C LEU A 297 -14.49 9.77 4.73
N ASN A 298 -15.37 10.76 4.78
CA ASN A 298 -16.78 10.61 4.44
C ASN A 298 -17.00 10.32 2.95
N ASP A 299 -16.15 10.83 2.06
CA ASP A 299 -16.17 10.43 0.65
C ASP A 299 -15.76 8.96 0.47
N ILE A 300 -14.77 8.50 1.23
CA ILE A 300 -14.38 7.08 1.25
C ILE A 300 -15.52 6.22 1.81
N GLN A 301 -16.18 6.65 2.89
CA GLN A 301 -17.36 5.95 3.42
C GLN A 301 -18.51 5.93 2.42
N SER A 302 -18.77 7.02 1.70
CA SER A 302 -19.78 7.06 0.64
C SER A 302 -19.47 6.03 -0.44
N TYR A 303 -18.19 5.86 -0.80
CA TYR A 303 -17.76 4.78 -1.67
C TYR A 303 -18.01 3.39 -1.05
N TYR A 304 -17.69 3.16 0.23
CA TYR A 304 -17.97 1.89 0.89
C TYR A 304 -19.46 1.55 0.93
N MET A 305 -20.30 2.54 1.23
CA MET A 305 -21.74 2.40 1.25
C MET A 305 -22.28 1.92 -0.10
N TRP A 306 -21.79 2.50 -1.20
CA TRP A 306 -22.11 2.06 -2.56
C TRP A 306 -21.54 0.67 -2.88
N ALA A 307 -20.25 0.44 -2.57
CA ALA A 307 -19.55 -0.76 -2.97
C ALA A 307 -20.10 -2.01 -2.27
N PHE A 308 -20.47 -1.88 -1.00
CA PHE A 308 -20.93 -2.97 -0.15
C PHE A 308 -22.43 -2.94 0.16
N GLU A 309 -23.17 -1.98 -0.42
CA GLU A 309 -24.62 -1.85 -0.29
C GLU A 309 -25.08 -1.78 1.18
N MET A 310 -24.41 -0.92 1.94
CA MET A 310 -24.64 -0.72 3.38
C MET A 310 -24.68 0.77 3.73
N GLY A 311 -25.28 1.09 4.87
CA GLY A 311 -25.26 2.40 5.51
C GLY A 311 -24.10 2.58 6.49
N MET A 312 -23.60 3.81 6.60
CA MET A 312 -22.57 4.19 7.56
C MET A 312 -22.87 5.56 8.19
N ASP A 313 -22.54 5.72 9.47
CA ASP A 313 -22.53 7.01 10.17
C ASP A 313 -21.31 7.84 9.74
N PRO A 314 -21.46 9.16 9.52
CA PRO A 314 -20.38 10.00 9.04
C PRO A 314 -19.39 10.36 10.14
N TYR A 315 -18.12 10.51 9.76
CA TYR A 315 -17.11 11.20 10.56
C TYR A 315 -17.45 12.68 10.77
N ARG A 316 -17.11 13.18 11.95
CA ARG A 316 -17.26 14.59 12.35
C ARG A 316 -15.89 15.20 12.63
N PRO A 317 -15.67 16.49 12.31
CA PRO A 317 -14.42 17.18 12.65
C PRO A 317 -14.07 17.17 14.14
N THR A 318 -15.07 16.98 15.00
CA THR A 318 -14.93 16.91 16.46
C THR A 318 -14.52 15.54 16.99
N ASP A 319 -14.50 14.50 16.15
CA ASP A 319 -14.17 13.16 16.59
C ASP A 319 -12.69 13.05 16.98
N ASP A 320 -12.40 12.38 18.11
CA ASP A 320 -11.04 12.21 18.64
C ASP A 320 -10.08 11.63 17.60
N ILE A 321 -10.55 10.68 16.79
CA ILE A 321 -9.75 10.07 15.73
C ILE A 321 -9.38 11.08 14.63
N ILE A 322 -10.31 11.96 14.26
CA ILE A 322 -10.07 12.99 13.24
C ILE A 322 -9.06 14.00 13.75
N ILE A 323 -9.26 14.52 14.96
CA ILE A 323 -8.35 15.50 15.59
C ILE A 323 -6.93 14.91 15.72
N LYS A 324 -6.80 13.67 16.19
CA LYS A 324 -5.48 13.07 16.39
C LYS A 324 -4.79 12.72 15.08
N PHE A 325 -5.52 12.15 14.13
CA PHE A 325 -4.92 11.70 12.88
C PHE A 325 -4.56 12.88 11.96
N SER A 326 -5.38 13.95 11.93
CA SER A 326 -5.06 15.19 11.19
C SER A 326 -3.78 15.84 11.72
N ASN A 327 -3.63 15.91 13.05
CA ASN A 327 -2.42 16.40 13.72
C ASN A 327 -1.19 15.54 13.40
N LYS A 328 -1.35 14.22 13.37
CA LYS A 328 -0.29 13.28 12.98
C LYS A 328 0.17 13.49 11.55
N ILE A 329 -0.75 13.58 10.59
CA ILE A 329 -0.45 13.88 9.18
C ILE A 329 0.34 15.19 9.10
N ASN A 330 -0.20 16.28 9.65
CA ASN A 330 0.45 17.59 9.59
C ASN A 330 1.85 17.62 10.23
N THR A 331 2.05 16.86 11.30
CA THR A 331 3.35 16.78 11.98
C THR A 331 4.37 16.09 11.10
N LEU A 332 3.98 15.02 10.43
CA LEU A 332 4.87 14.25 9.56
C LEU A 332 5.12 14.94 8.21
N MET A 333 4.12 15.60 7.63
CA MET A 333 4.28 16.35 6.38
C MET A 333 5.29 17.50 6.51
N LYS A 334 5.42 18.11 7.71
CA LYS A 334 6.45 19.13 7.98
C LYS A 334 7.89 18.58 7.96
N SER A 335 8.06 17.26 8.02
CA SER A 335 9.38 16.61 8.12
C SER A 335 9.92 16.11 6.77
N LEU A 336 9.10 16.17 5.71
CA LEU A 336 9.52 15.92 4.33
C LEU A 336 10.36 17.10 3.84
#